data_AF-A0A125PIR4-F1
#
_entry.id   AF-A0A125PIR4-F1
#
_cell.length_a   1.000
_cell.length_b   1.000
_cell.length_c   1.000
_cell.angle_alpha   90.00
_cell.angle_beta   90.00
_cell.angle_gamma   90.00
#
_symmetry.space_group_name_H-M   'P 1'
#
loop_
_entity.id
_entity.type
_entity.pdbx_description
1 polymer ?
#
loop_
_entity_poly.entity_id
_entity_poly.type
_entity_poly.pdbx_seq_one_letter_code
_entity_poly.pdbx_strand_id
1 'polypeptide(L)'
;MSPRRRNLRLKMRYRLPLELELTILEIAAPPLAIDRLHDRVAFFINVALVHRSLTAWAQERLRDQFLYTYIPRPDEHDRLKMRFEAGFGRDRPLRRLYLDLSRLPSDINCRKECGSDSVSATINGRAYGPVSSPGDPGNLEQAQGRACEAVARYVQNGTIQVGKWEVCAMITAFSQALDMLWLKLPIIKLDIADLPPPRVLYIDDGAVDDPWGWFGLLPLASETVLFLRNIDISAQGTEHGYATRHMIFHSCWATEGSLSYVLDRFPHLETLVFFNTEVDHLVSTLVAPPASLRHVHILEHSIKTLWAQIDARHVLPHLESFTYTLLFSGESEPQAGADDGSERHELVDLQQAVESIIDAPHCSFKYVRSIRSPEDALADALAAVKLPS
;
A
#
# COMPACT_ATOMS: atom_id res chain seq x y z
N MET A 1 69.09 32.24 -3.27
CA MET A 1 67.96 31.34 -3.62
C MET A 1 67.26 30.93 -2.33
N SER A 2 66.09 31.49 -2.05
CA SER A 2 65.37 31.30 -0.78
C SER A 2 64.20 30.31 -0.99
N PRO A 3 64.08 29.24 -0.18
CA PRO A 3 63.03 28.26 -0.34
C PRO A 3 61.70 28.85 0.15
N ARG A 4 60.76 29.06 -0.77
CA ARG A 4 59.36 29.38 -0.45
C ARG A 4 58.75 28.23 0.35
N ARG A 5 58.77 28.34 1.69
CA ARG A 5 57.95 27.53 2.60
C ARG A 5 56.48 27.79 2.27
N ARG A 6 55.87 26.90 1.49
CA ARG A 6 54.41 26.83 1.35
C ARG A 6 53.85 26.39 2.69
N ASN A 7 53.32 27.34 3.46
CA ASN A 7 52.48 27.07 4.62
C ASN A 7 51.21 26.35 4.14
N LEU A 8 51.27 25.02 4.08
CA LEU A 8 50.09 24.16 4.02
C LEU A 8 49.38 24.30 5.37
N ARG A 9 48.56 25.34 5.51
CA ARG A 9 47.50 25.39 6.52
C ARG A 9 46.64 24.16 6.27
N LEU A 10 46.85 23.11 7.06
CA LEU A 10 45.92 22.00 7.21
C LEU A 10 44.58 22.63 7.60
N LYS A 11 43.71 22.85 6.60
CA LYS A 11 42.29 23.10 6.85
C LYS A 11 41.82 21.84 7.58
N MET A 12 41.69 21.93 8.90
CA MET A 12 40.98 20.91 9.66
C MET A 12 39.60 20.82 9.04
N ARG A 13 39.37 19.74 8.29
CA ARG A 13 38.04 19.42 7.79
C ARG A 13 37.27 18.99 9.03
N TYR A 14 36.48 19.91 9.58
CA TYR A 14 35.51 19.57 10.61
C TYR A 14 34.60 18.49 10.02
N ARG A 15 34.70 17.28 10.57
CA ARG A 15 33.83 16.17 10.24
C ARG A 15 32.83 16.02 11.37
N LEU A 16 31.56 15.81 11.04
CA LEU A 16 30.55 15.52 12.03
C LEU A 16 30.83 14.15 12.67
N PRO A 17 30.46 13.94 13.94
CA PRO A 17 30.37 12.60 14.52
C PRO A 17 29.55 11.67 13.61
N LEU A 18 29.98 10.42 13.49
CA LEU A 18 29.38 9.45 12.56
C LEU A 18 27.89 9.24 12.86
N GLU A 19 27.51 9.23 14.14
CA GLU A 19 26.14 9.07 14.60
C GLU A 19 25.23 10.20 14.09
N LEU A 20 25.76 11.43 14.07
CA LEU A 20 25.04 12.59 13.52
C LEU A 20 24.99 12.54 12.00
N GLU A 21 26.06 12.11 11.32
CA GLU A 21 26.04 11.87 9.87
C GLU A 21 24.93 10.87 9.50
N LEU A 22 24.86 9.74 10.21
CA LEU A 22 23.85 8.70 9.98
C LEU A 22 22.43 9.18 10.28
N THR A 23 22.23 9.89 11.39
CA THR A 23 20.90 10.46 11.75
C THR A 23 20.42 11.44 10.68
N ILE A 24 21.30 12.32 10.19
CA ILE A 24 20.96 13.26 9.13
C ILE A 24 20.58 12.51 7.85
N LEU A 25 21.33 11.46 7.49
CA LEU A 25 21.03 10.66 6.30
C LEU A 25 19.75 9.85 6.43
N GLU A 26 19.40 9.39 7.63
CA GLU A 26 18.14 8.69 7.88
C GLU A 26 16.93 9.63 7.73
N ILE A 27 17.06 10.87 8.22
CA ILE A 27 16.05 11.94 8.05
C ILE A 27 15.98 12.39 6.58
N ALA A 28 17.12 12.52 5.91
CA ALA A 28 17.20 12.97 4.52
C ALA A 28 16.79 11.87 3.52
N ALA A 29 16.80 10.60 3.92
CA ALA A 29 16.36 9.51 3.07
C ALA A 29 14.88 9.72 2.70
N PRO A 30 14.51 9.65 1.41
CA PRO A 30 13.12 9.77 0.99
C PRO A 30 12.22 8.83 1.82
N PRO A 31 11.03 9.27 2.25
CA PRO A 31 10.21 8.50 3.18
C PRO A 31 9.92 7.10 2.63
N LEU A 32 9.66 6.15 3.53
CA LEU A 32 9.24 4.78 3.18
C LEU A 32 7.79 4.76 2.66
N ALA A 33 7.51 5.57 1.65
CA ALA A 33 6.28 5.58 0.88
C ALA A 33 6.52 4.85 -0.44
N ILE A 34 5.56 4.04 -0.88
CA ILE A 34 5.71 3.21 -2.09
C ILE A 34 6.04 4.06 -3.32
N ASP A 35 5.38 5.20 -3.48
CA ASP A 35 5.59 6.09 -4.63
C ASP A 35 7.00 6.71 -4.65
N ARG A 36 7.69 6.70 -3.50
CA ARG A 36 9.07 7.20 -3.34
C ARG A 36 10.09 6.09 -3.11
N LEU A 37 9.70 4.81 -3.26
CA LEU A 37 10.60 3.68 -3.04
C LEU A 37 11.79 3.73 -4.01
N HIS A 38 11.54 4.09 -5.27
CA HIS A 38 12.59 4.29 -6.27
C HIS A 38 13.57 5.40 -5.88
N ASP A 39 13.06 6.54 -5.41
CA ASP A 39 13.89 7.66 -4.94
C ASP A 39 14.72 7.25 -3.73
N ARG A 40 14.14 6.48 -2.80
CA ARG A 40 14.83 5.98 -1.62
C ARG A 40 15.95 5.00 -1.98
N VAL A 41 15.69 4.08 -2.93
CA VAL A 41 16.71 3.16 -3.44
C VAL A 41 17.83 3.94 -4.14
N ALA A 42 17.49 4.88 -5.01
CA ALA A 42 18.45 5.74 -5.71
C ALA A 42 19.30 6.55 -4.71
N PHE A 43 18.68 7.08 -3.66
CA PHE A 43 19.35 7.78 -2.57
C PHE A 43 20.41 6.88 -1.90
N PHE A 44 20.06 5.67 -1.48
CA PHE A 44 21.02 4.77 -0.83
C PHE A 44 22.12 4.27 -1.76
N ILE A 45 21.81 4.02 -3.04
CA ILE A 45 22.83 3.68 -4.05
C ILE A 45 23.83 4.84 -4.17
N ASN A 46 23.35 6.08 -4.27
CA ASN A 46 24.21 7.26 -4.36
C ASN A 46 25.07 7.42 -3.12
N VAL A 47 24.52 7.26 -1.91
CA VAL A 47 25.31 7.28 -0.67
C VAL A 47 26.37 6.18 -0.67
N ALA A 48 26.01 4.96 -1.07
CA ALA A 48 26.92 3.82 -1.11
C ALA A 48 28.10 4.02 -2.08
N LEU A 49 27.85 4.69 -3.21
CA LEU A 49 28.85 4.97 -4.25
C LEU A 49 29.76 6.15 -3.89
N VAL A 50 29.21 7.22 -3.31
CA VAL A 50 29.95 8.46 -3.03
C VAL A 50 30.75 8.35 -1.72
N HIS A 51 30.24 7.63 -0.72
CA HIS A 51 30.82 7.58 0.62
C HIS A 51 31.21 6.17 1.04
N ARG A 52 32.49 5.81 0.84
CA ARG A 52 33.04 4.49 1.24
C ARG A 52 32.79 4.14 2.71
N SER A 53 32.80 5.13 3.62
CA SER A 53 32.54 4.88 5.06
C SER A 53 31.06 4.60 5.36
N LEU A 54 30.15 4.93 4.44
CA LEU A 54 28.70 4.76 4.59
C LEU A 54 28.16 3.61 3.75
N THR A 55 28.98 2.98 2.90
CA THR A 55 28.57 1.87 2.04
C THR A 55 27.93 0.74 2.83
N ALA A 56 28.49 0.34 3.98
CA ALA A 56 27.94 -0.73 4.80
C ALA A 56 26.53 -0.39 5.33
N TRP A 57 26.35 0.82 5.86
CA TRP A 57 25.07 1.32 6.33
C TRP A 57 24.03 1.41 5.21
N ALA A 58 24.40 1.98 4.06
CA ALA A 58 23.49 2.10 2.92
C ALA A 58 23.08 0.73 2.36
N GLN A 59 24.02 -0.23 2.30
CA GLN A 59 23.73 -1.61 1.92
C GLN A 59 22.81 -2.31 2.93
N GLU A 60 22.97 -2.04 4.23
CA GLU A 60 22.07 -2.55 5.25
C GLU A 60 20.64 -2.03 5.04
N ARG A 61 20.47 -0.70 4.86
CA ARG A 61 19.16 -0.08 4.61
C ARG A 61 18.50 -0.53 3.31
N LEU A 62 19.29 -0.80 2.27
CA LEU A 62 18.80 -1.40 1.01
C LEU A 62 18.33 -2.84 1.20
N ARG A 63 18.92 -3.58 2.15
CA ARG A 63 18.55 -4.97 2.45
C ARG A 63 17.34 -5.10 3.36
N ASP A 64 16.95 -4.05 4.08
CA ASP A 64 15.72 -4.04 4.90
C ASP A 64 14.43 -4.22 4.08
N GLN A 65 14.51 -4.04 2.76
CA GLN A 65 13.39 -3.99 1.85
C GLN A 65 13.60 -4.96 0.70
N PHE A 66 12.59 -5.78 0.41
CA PHE A 66 12.56 -6.58 -0.79
C PHE A 66 11.45 -6.12 -1.71
N LEU A 67 11.83 -5.55 -2.85
CA LEU A 67 10.92 -5.18 -3.92
C LEU A 67 10.96 -6.24 -5.03
N TYR A 68 9.77 -6.72 -5.36
CA TYR A 68 9.59 -7.68 -6.42
C TYR A 68 8.32 -7.40 -7.21
N THR A 69 8.49 -7.25 -8.51
CA THR A 69 7.41 -7.20 -9.50
C THR A 69 7.42 -8.50 -10.26
N TYR A 70 6.32 -9.23 -10.22
CA TYR A 70 6.16 -10.46 -10.98
C TYR A 70 6.22 -10.16 -12.47
N ILE A 71 7.07 -10.92 -13.18
CA ILE A 71 7.15 -10.88 -14.64
C ILE A 71 6.90 -12.30 -15.15
N PRO A 72 5.91 -12.54 -16.01
CA PRO A 72 5.62 -13.89 -16.51
C PRO A 72 6.80 -14.40 -17.36
N ARG A 73 7.68 -15.21 -16.76
CA ARG A 73 8.82 -15.87 -17.41
C ARG A 73 8.97 -17.31 -16.88
N PRO A 74 9.54 -18.23 -17.68
CA PRO A 74 9.66 -19.64 -17.29
C PRO A 74 10.46 -19.89 -16.01
N ASP A 75 11.46 -19.06 -15.73
CA ASP A 75 12.39 -19.18 -14.60
C ASP A 75 12.13 -18.15 -13.50
N GLU A 76 11.00 -17.44 -13.53
CA GLU A 76 10.79 -16.29 -12.64
C GLU A 76 10.72 -16.72 -11.17
N HIS A 77 10.10 -17.86 -10.86
CA HIS A 77 10.05 -18.39 -9.49
C HIS A 77 11.42 -18.79 -8.96
N ASP A 78 12.25 -19.44 -9.79
CA ASP A 78 13.63 -19.79 -9.42
C ASP A 78 14.47 -18.54 -9.20
N ARG A 79 14.30 -17.51 -10.04
CA ARG A 79 14.96 -16.22 -9.87
C ARG A 79 14.52 -15.50 -8.60
N LEU A 80 13.23 -15.51 -8.29
CA LEU A 80 12.70 -14.99 -7.03
C LEU A 80 13.34 -15.71 -5.84
N LYS A 81 13.39 -17.04 -5.89
CA LYS A 81 14.01 -17.87 -4.85
C LYS A 81 15.49 -17.57 -4.66
N MET A 82 16.27 -17.56 -5.74
CA MET A 82 17.69 -17.23 -5.68
C MET A 82 17.92 -15.82 -5.11
N ARG A 83 17.06 -14.86 -5.44
CA ARG A 83 17.14 -13.50 -4.88
C ARG A 83 16.84 -13.48 -3.39
N PHE A 84 15.86 -14.25 -2.92
CA PHE A 84 15.57 -14.38 -1.50
C PHE A 84 16.73 -15.01 -0.75
N GLU A 85 17.24 -16.16 -1.22
CA GLU A 85 18.34 -16.88 -0.59
C GLU A 85 19.66 -16.08 -0.59
N ALA A 86 19.88 -15.23 -1.60
CA ALA A 86 21.05 -14.36 -1.65
C ALA A 86 20.95 -13.13 -0.72
N GLY A 87 19.73 -12.63 -0.48
CA GLY A 87 19.48 -11.41 0.29
C GLY A 87 19.21 -11.65 1.77
N PHE A 88 18.55 -12.78 2.08
CA PHE A 88 17.95 -13.05 3.39
C PHE A 88 18.32 -14.45 3.89
N GLY A 89 18.31 -14.60 5.20
CA GLY A 89 18.69 -15.84 5.86
C GLY A 89 18.29 -15.81 7.32
N ARG A 90 18.65 -16.85 8.08
CA ARG A 90 18.30 -16.95 9.52
C ARG A 90 18.78 -15.74 10.32
N ASP A 91 19.96 -15.21 10.00
CA ASP A 91 20.55 -14.08 10.73
C ASP A 91 20.03 -12.71 10.23
N ARG A 92 19.21 -12.71 9.18
CA ARG A 92 18.75 -11.49 8.49
C ARG A 92 17.31 -11.69 8.01
N PRO A 93 16.32 -11.55 8.91
CA PRO A 93 14.93 -11.71 8.54
C PRO A 93 14.49 -10.59 7.60
N LEU A 94 13.55 -10.92 6.71
CA LEU A 94 12.90 -9.94 5.86
C LEU A 94 11.94 -9.10 6.70
N ARG A 95 12.16 -7.78 6.74
CA ARG A 95 11.30 -6.86 7.51
C ARG A 95 10.24 -6.18 6.65
N ARG A 96 10.54 -5.87 5.38
CA ARG A 96 9.63 -5.17 4.48
C ARG A 96 9.57 -5.86 3.13
N LEU A 97 8.38 -6.25 2.72
CA LEU A 97 8.14 -6.98 1.48
C LEU A 97 7.14 -6.22 0.61
N TYR A 98 7.56 -5.90 -0.61
CA TYR A 98 6.73 -5.27 -1.63
C TYR A 98 6.58 -6.26 -2.78
N LEU A 99 5.36 -6.76 -2.98
CA LEU A 99 5.02 -7.70 -4.04
C LEU A 99 4.03 -7.05 -4.99
N ASP A 100 4.49 -6.76 -6.21
CA ASP A 100 3.60 -6.41 -7.31
C ASP A 100 3.25 -7.68 -8.09
N LEU A 101 2.04 -8.18 -7.88
CA LEU A 101 1.51 -9.37 -8.54
C LEU A 101 0.52 -9.01 -9.65
N SER A 102 0.36 -7.73 -10.03
CA SER A 102 -0.63 -7.28 -11.01
C SER A 102 -0.51 -7.96 -12.39
N ARG A 103 0.68 -8.48 -12.71
CA ARG A 103 0.98 -9.20 -13.97
C ARG A 103 0.88 -10.72 -13.86
N LEU A 104 0.38 -11.24 -12.74
CA LEU A 104 0.17 -12.66 -12.59
C LEU A 104 -0.97 -13.09 -13.54
N PRO A 105 -0.74 -14.08 -14.43
CA PRO A 105 -1.74 -14.47 -15.41
C PRO A 105 -3.01 -15.00 -14.73
N SER A 106 -4.18 -14.55 -15.20
CA SER A 106 -5.48 -15.01 -14.68
C SER A 106 -5.73 -16.51 -14.94
N ASP A 107 -5.09 -17.03 -15.98
CA ASP A 107 -5.17 -18.40 -16.48
C ASP A 107 -4.06 -19.33 -15.94
N ILE A 108 -3.28 -18.91 -14.93
CA ILE A 108 -2.17 -19.73 -14.40
C ILE A 108 -2.65 -21.14 -13.98
N ASN A 109 -3.94 -21.27 -13.65
CA ASN A 109 -4.60 -22.52 -13.29
C ASN A 109 -5.38 -23.18 -14.44
N CYS A 110 -5.67 -22.46 -15.53
CA CYS A 110 -6.48 -22.93 -16.67
C CYS A 110 -5.63 -23.50 -17.82
N ARG A 111 -4.30 -23.28 -17.82
CA ARG A 111 -3.39 -23.86 -18.81
C ARG A 111 -3.18 -25.36 -18.60
N LYS A 112 -4.19 -26.15 -19.00
CA LYS A 112 -4.09 -27.62 -19.07
C LYS A 112 -3.64 -28.12 -20.44
N GLU A 113 -3.80 -27.32 -21.49
CA GLU A 113 -3.45 -27.72 -22.86
C GLU A 113 -2.43 -26.78 -23.48
N CYS A 114 -1.34 -27.37 -23.95
CA CYS A 114 -0.27 -26.68 -24.65
C CYS A 114 -0.78 -26.32 -26.05
N GLY A 115 -1.25 -25.09 -26.28
CA GLY A 115 -1.39 -24.58 -27.66
C GLY A 115 -2.54 -23.63 -28.02
N SER A 116 -3.41 -23.19 -27.12
CA SER A 116 -4.55 -22.34 -27.54
C SER A 116 -4.37 -20.83 -27.40
N ASP A 117 -3.31 -20.34 -26.75
CA ASP A 117 -3.19 -18.89 -26.53
C ASP A 117 -2.20 -18.26 -27.51
N SER A 118 -2.78 -17.58 -28.50
CA SER A 118 -2.15 -16.42 -29.14
C SER A 118 -1.95 -15.33 -28.10
N VAL A 119 -0.89 -15.44 -27.31
CA VAL A 119 -0.40 -14.33 -26.47
C VAL A 119 -0.03 -13.20 -27.41
N SER A 120 -0.87 -12.16 -27.47
CA SER A 120 -0.47 -10.90 -28.08
C SER A 120 0.71 -10.39 -27.27
N ALA A 121 1.90 -10.45 -27.87
CA ALA A 121 3.14 -9.97 -27.26
C ALA A 121 3.12 -8.43 -27.22
N THR A 122 2.41 -7.86 -26.25
CA THR A 122 2.54 -6.44 -25.90
C THR A 122 3.69 -6.29 -24.92
N ILE A 123 4.86 -5.90 -25.43
CA ILE A 123 5.97 -5.37 -24.63
C ILE A 123 5.86 -3.84 -24.69
N ASN A 124 5.78 -3.18 -23.53
CA ASN A 124 5.68 -1.71 -23.38
C ASN A 124 4.41 -1.04 -23.97
N GLY A 125 3.24 -1.67 -23.89
CA GLY A 125 1.98 -1.02 -24.29
C GLY A 125 1.81 -0.75 -25.79
N ARG A 126 2.73 -1.25 -26.64
CA ARG A 126 2.52 -1.31 -28.09
C ARG A 126 2.12 -2.71 -28.50
N ALA A 127 0.94 -2.82 -29.09
CA ALA A 127 0.57 -4.01 -29.84
C ALA A 127 1.50 -4.12 -31.05
N TYR A 128 2.43 -5.06 -31.02
CA TYR A 128 3.11 -5.47 -32.24
C TYR A 128 2.12 -6.32 -33.02
N GLY A 129 1.39 -5.68 -33.95
CA GLY A 129 0.80 -6.41 -35.07
C GLY A 129 1.91 -7.22 -35.75
N PRO A 130 1.57 -8.35 -36.41
CA PRO A 130 2.55 -9.32 -36.91
C PRO A 130 3.66 -8.60 -37.66
N VAL A 131 4.83 -8.49 -37.03
CA VAL A 131 6.00 -7.91 -37.65
C VAL A 131 6.50 -8.99 -38.59
N SER A 132 6.26 -8.78 -39.88
CA SER A 132 6.83 -9.53 -40.99
C SER A 132 8.35 -9.32 -41.03
N SER A 133 9.08 -9.74 -40.00
CA SER A 133 10.52 -9.95 -40.10
C SER A 133 10.73 -11.32 -40.73
N PRO A 134 11.56 -11.42 -41.79
CA PRO A 134 11.91 -12.69 -42.41
C PRO A 134 12.94 -13.40 -41.51
N GLY A 135 12.49 -13.82 -40.34
CA GLY A 135 13.23 -14.63 -39.39
C GLY A 135 12.41 -15.88 -39.09
N ASP A 136 13.05 -17.03 -39.25
CA ASP A 136 12.50 -18.38 -39.18
C ASP A 136 11.36 -18.54 -38.14
N PRO A 137 10.07 -18.53 -38.58
CA PRO A 137 8.90 -18.46 -37.68
C PRO A 137 8.81 -19.68 -36.76
N GLY A 138 9.44 -20.80 -37.12
CA GLY A 138 9.46 -22.01 -36.30
C GLY A 138 10.17 -21.84 -34.95
N ASN A 139 11.13 -20.93 -34.80
CA ASN A 139 11.89 -20.80 -33.56
C ASN A 139 11.15 -20.00 -32.48
N LEU A 140 10.31 -19.03 -32.86
CA LEU A 140 9.59 -18.20 -31.90
C LEU A 140 8.41 -18.98 -31.27
N GLU A 141 7.64 -19.69 -32.09
CA GLU A 141 6.57 -20.58 -31.62
C GLU A 141 7.11 -21.71 -30.75
N GLN A 142 8.27 -22.27 -31.11
CA GLN A 142 8.88 -23.34 -30.33
C GLN A 142 9.49 -22.85 -29.01
N ALA A 143 10.04 -21.63 -28.95
CA ALA A 143 10.52 -21.02 -27.71
C ALA A 143 9.36 -20.66 -26.77
N GLN A 144 8.27 -20.11 -27.31
CA GLN A 144 7.05 -19.82 -26.56
C GLN A 144 6.36 -21.10 -26.08
N GLY A 145 6.33 -22.15 -26.91
CA GLY A 145 5.85 -23.48 -26.55
C GLY A 145 6.64 -24.07 -25.38
N ARG A 146 7.98 -24.05 -25.43
CA ARG A 146 8.83 -24.53 -24.31
C ARG A 146 8.65 -23.71 -23.03
N ALA A 147 8.45 -22.40 -23.15
CA ALA A 147 8.18 -21.52 -22.02
C ALA A 147 6.85 -21.86 -21.33
N CYS A 148 5.77 -22.04 -22.11
CA CYS A 148 4.47 -22.46 -21.60
C CYS A 148 4.50 -23.87 -21.02
N GLU A 149 5.21 -24.80 -21.66
CA GLU A 149 5.32 -26.19 -21.22
C GLU A 149 6.14 -26.32 -19.92
N ALA A 150 7.17 -25.48 -19.73
CA ALA A 150 7.91 -25.39 -18.46
C ALA A 150 7.04 -24.88 -17.31
N VAL A 151 6.20 -23.87 -17.56
CA VAL A 151 5.24 -23.35 -16.57
C VAL A 151 4.18 -24.41 -16.24
N ALA A 152 3.63 -25.11 -17.24
CA ALA A 152 2.62 -26.15 -17.04
C ALA A 152 3.14 -27.37 -16.26
N ARG A 153 4.36 -27.86 -16.57
CA ARG A 153 4.99 -28.98 -15.84
C ARG A 153 5.30 -28.64 -14.39
N TYR A 154 5.56 -27.36 -14.10
CA TYR A 154 5.84 -26.91 -12.74
C TYR A 154 4.56 -26.82 -11.89
N VAL A 155 3.45 -26.34 -12.47
CA VAL A 155 2.13 -26.31 -11.81
C VAL A 155 1.59 -27.73 -11.55
N GLN A 156 1.90 -28.71 -12.41
CA GLN A 156 1.41 -30.09 -12.25
C GLN A 156 2.09 -30.92 -11.16
N ASN A 157 3.28 -30.53 -10.67
CA ASN A 157 4.03 -31.33 -9.68
C ASN A 157 3.69 -31.03 -8.22
N GLY A 158 2.85 -30.02 -7.95
CA GLY A 158 2.18 -29.86 -6.67
C GLY A 158 0.73 -30.33 -6.81
N THR A 159 0.17 -30.98 -5.79
CA THR A 159 -1.28 -31.17 -5.66
C THR A 159 -1.95 -29.81 -5.42
N ILE A 160 -1.97 -28.95 -6.45
CA ILE A 160 -2.57 -27.63 -6.40
C ILE A 160 -4.07 -27.80 -6.62
N GLN A 161 -4.87 -27.48 -5.60
CA GLN A 161 -6.30 -27.31 -5.80
C GLN A 161 -6.52 -26.18 -6.82
N VAL A 162 -7.23 -26.49 -7.90
CA VAL A 162 -7.49 -25.58 -9.02
C VAL A 162 -8.08 -24.26 -8.49
N GLY A 163 -7.38 -23.13 -8.71
CA GLY A 163 -7.89 -21.80 -8.39
C GLY A 163 -7.15 -21.02 -7.29
N LYS A 164 -6.02 -21.51 -6.76
CA LYS A 164 -5.29 -20.87 -5.65
C LYS A 164 -3.82 -20.71 -5.98
N TRP A 165 -3.31 -19.47 -5.98
CA TRP A 165 -1.87 -19.24 -5.90
C TRP A 165 -1.47 -19.23 -4.43
N GLU A 166 -0.72 -20.23 -4.01
CA GLU A 166 -0.11 -20.24 -2.68
C GLU A 166 1.19 -19.45 -2.75
N VAL A 167 1.30 -18.41 -1.93
CA VAL A 167 2.61 -17.80 -1.67
C VAL A 167 3.55 -18.92 -1.28
N CYS A 168 4.62 -19.11 -2.07
CA CYS A 168 5.54 -20.21 -1.84
C CYS A 168 5.97 -20.22 -0.38
N ALA A 169 5.94 -21.40 0.27
CA ALA A 169 6.43 -21.63 1.64
C ALA A 169 7.80 -21.00 1.91
N MET A 170 8.58 -20.77 0.85
CA MET A 170 9.76 -19.93 0.81
C MET A 170 9.55 -18.51 1.39
N ILE A 171 8.60 -17.72 0.90
CA ILE A 171 8.39 -16.34 1.41
C ILE A 171 8.05 -16.41 2.90
N THR A 172 7.17 -17.32 3.29
CA THR A 172 6.84 -17.58 4.71
C THR A 172 8.08 -17.88 5.54
N ALA A 173 9.00 -18.71 5.04
CA ALA A 173 10.23 -19.08 5.75
C ALA A 173 11.17 -17.87 6.02
N PHE A 174 11.17 -16.86 5.13
CA PHE A 174 11.97 -15.64 5.30
C PHE A 174 11.23 -14.50 6.02
N SER A 175 9.92 -14.63 6.22
CA SER A 175 9.03 -13.54 6.64
C SER A 175 8.71 -13.50 8.14
N GLN A 176 9.42 -14.26 8.98
CA GLN A 176 9.08 -14.46 10.40
C GLN A 176 8.88 -13.19 11.24
N ALA A 177 9.35 -12.03 10.77
CA ALA A 177 9.20 -10.73 11.44
C ALA A 177 8.91 -9.61 10.41
N LEU A 178 7.89 -9.79 9.57
CA LEU A 178 7.46 -8.73 8.66
C LEU A 178 6.89 -7.55 9.45
N ASP A 179 7.57 -6.41 9.38
CA ASP A 179 7.01 -5.14 9.82
C ASP A 179 5.99 -4.62 8.80
N MET A 180 6.27 -4.81 7.50
CA MET A 180 5.44 -4.29 6.42
C MET A 180 5.31 -5.30 5.28
N LEU A 181 4.07 -5.55 4.85
CA LEU A 181 3.74 -6.23 3.62
C LEU A 181 2.94 -5.27 2.74
N TRP A 182 3.40 -5.05 1.51
CA TRP A 182 2.68 -4.29 0.50
C TRP A 182 2.39 -5.19 -0.69
N LEU A 183 1.14 -5.20 -1.13
CA LEU A 183 0.64 -6.08 -2.17
C LEU A 183 -0.08 -5.28 -3.25
N LYS A 184 0.40 -5.41 -4.48
CA LYS A 184 -0.40 -5.11 -5.66
C LYS A 184 -1.09 -6.39 -6.11
N LEU A 185 -2.40 -6.43 -6.07
CA LEU A 185 -3.13 -7.69 -6.27
C LEU A 185 -3.15 -8.12 -7.74
N PRO A 186 -3.14 -9.43 -7.98
CA PRO A 186 -3.45 -9.97 -9.30
C PRO A 186 -4.96 -10.02 -9.55
N ILE A 187 -5.34 -10.31 -10.79
CA ILE A 187 -6.70 -10.70 -11.19
C ILE A 187 -6.89 -12.22 -10.91
N ILE A 188 -6.38 -12.72 -9.77
CA ILE A 188 -6.64 -14.08 -9.25
C ILE A 188 -6.76 -14.08 -7.72
N LYS A 189 -7.49 -15.06 -7.17
CA LYS A 189 -7.67 -15.18 -5.73
C LYS A 189 -6.31 -15.46 -5.09
N LEU A 190 -5.93 -14.59 -4.16
CA LEU A 190 -4.68 -14.65 -3.43
C LEU A 190 -4.98 -15.14 -2.01
N ASP A 191 -4.41 -16.28 -1.64
CA ASP A 191 -4.42 -16.75 -0.26
C ASP A 191 -3.03 -16.62 0.33
N ILE A 192 -2.96 -15.82 1.38
CA ILE A 192 -1.73 -15.48 2.09
C ILE A 192 -1.91 -15.59 3.60
N ALA A 193 -2.89 -16.37 4.06
CA ALA A 193 -3.12 -16.62 5.48
C ALA A 193 -1.88 -17.18 6.18
N ASP A 194 -1.07 -17.95 5.45
CA ASP A 194 0.12 -18.63 5.96
C ASP A 194 1.30 -17.68 6.19
N LEU A 195 1.21 -16.42 5.73
CA LEU A 195 2.21 -15.42 6.09
C LEU A 195 2.02 -15.00 7.55
N PRO A 196 3.11 -14.77 8.29
CA PRO A 196 3.00 -14.18 9.62
C PRO A 196 2.34 -12.79 9.50
N PRO A 197 1.43 -12.43 10.41
CA PRO A 197 0.74 -11.16 10.35
C PRO A 197 1.74 -9.99 10.42
N PRO A 198 1.78 -9.10 9.40
CA PRO A 198 2.66 -7.96 9.45
C PRO A 198 2.12 -6.92 10.43
N ARG A 199 2.98 -6.01 10.90
CA ARG A 199 2.50 -4.82 11.64
C ARG A 199 1.66 -3.92 10.74
N VAL A 200 2.05 -3.79 9.47
CA VAL A 200 1.33 -3.00 8.48
C VAL A 200 1.12 -3.81 7.21
N LEU A 201 -0.14 -3.92 6.77
CA LEU A 201 -0.51 -4.53 5.50
C LEU A 201 -1.06 -3.46 4.57
N TYR A 202 -0.38 -3.22 3.45
CA TYR A 202 -0.88 -2.40 2.35
C TYR A 202 -1.40 -3.28 1.24
N ILE A 203 -2.57 -2.92 0.74
CA ILE A 203 -3.17 -3.49 -0.45
C ILE A 203 -3.44 -2.33 -1.40
N ASP A 204 -2.90 -2.42 -2.61
CA ASP A 204 -2.93 -1.35 -3.60
C ASP A 204 -3.47 -1.85 -4.95
N ASP A 205 -4.07 -0.91 -5.68
CA ASP A 205 -4.54 -1.04 -7.08
C ASP A 205 -5.47 -2.24 -7.30
N GLY A 206 -6.57 -2.27 -6.55
CA GLY A 206 -7.63 -3.29 -6.67
C GLY A 206 -8.59 -2.98 -7.82
N ALA A 207 -8.08 -2.67 -9.00
CA ALA A 207 -8.81 -2.10 -10.13
C ALA A 207 -9.86 -3.04 -10.80
N VAL A 208 -10.16 -4.22 -10.24
CA VAL A 208 -10.99 -5.22 -10.93
C VAL A 208 -12.05 -5.81 -10.00
N ASP A 209 -13.29 -5.36 -10.24
CA ASP A 209 -14.65 -5.86 -9.94
C ASP A 209 -14.99 -6.52 -8.59
N ASP A 210 -14.04 -7.02 -7.81
CA ASP A 210 -14.28 -7.53 -6.47
C ASP A 210 -12.99 -7.70 -5.65
N PRO A 211 -12.27 -6.62 -5.27
CA PRO A 211 -11.02 -6.67 -4.49
C PRO A 211 -11.12 -7.64 -3.30
N TRP A 212 -12.32 -7.75 -2.73
CA TRP A 212 -12.59 -8.59 -1.58
C TRP A 212 -12.76 -10.08 -1.86
N GLY A 213 -13.38 -10.45 -2.98
CA GLY A 213 -13.45 -11.85 -3.43
C GLY A 213 -12.07 -12.44 -3.73
N TRP A 214 -11.10 -11.59 -4.07
CA TRP A 214 -9.70 -12.01 -4.25
C TRP A 214 -8.95 -12.23 -2.93
N PHE A 215 -9.41 -11.67 -1.81
CA PHE A 215 -8.86 -12.00 -0.50
C PHE A 215 -9.51 -13.28 0.00
N GLY A 216 -8.83 -14.42 -0.21
CA GLY A 216 -9.24 -15.64 0.47
C GLY A 216 -9.14 -15.45 1.99
N LEU A 217 -7.91 -15.22 2.44
CA LEU A 217 -7.57 -14.99 3.83
C LEU A 217 -6.34 -14.09 3.86
N LEU A 218 -6.46 -12.94 4.52
CA LEU A 218 -5.34 -12.04 4.78
C LEU A 218 -4.66 -12.41 6.09
N PRO A 219 -3.32 -12.25 6.20
CA PRO A 219 -2.58 -12.49 7.44
C PRO A 219 -2.81 -11.32 8.41
N LEU A 220 -4.03 -11.17 8.92
CA LEU A 220 -4.42 -10.06 9.77
C LEU A 220 -4.44 -10.48 11.24
N ALA A 221 -3.65 -9.80 12.06
CA ALA A 221 -3.76 -9.83 13.51
C ALA A 221 -4.47 -8.56 14.02
N SER A 222 -4.84 -8.54 15.29
CA SER A 222 -5.45 -7.36 15.92
C SER A 222 -4.56 -6.13 15.90
N GLU A 223 -3.25 -6.32 15.93
CA GLU A 223 -2.24 -5.26 15.90
C GLU A 223 -1.88 -4.84 14.47
N THR A 224 -2.30 -5.60 13.45
CA THR A 224 -2.03 -5.27 12.06
C THR A 224 -2.84 -4.05 11.66
N VAL A 225 -2.17 -3.04 11.11
CA VAL A 225 -2.80 -1.87 10.49
C VAL A 225 -3.03 -2.16 9.01
N LEU A 226 -4.30 -2.15 8.59
CA LEU A 226 -4.68 -2.43 7.21
C LEU A 226 -4.83 -1.12 6.42
N PHE A 227 -4.01 -0.94 5.41
CA PHE A 227 -4.14 0.12 4.41
C PHE A 227 -4.72 -0.44 3.13
N LEU A 228 -5.82 0.15 2.68
CA LEU A 228 -6.48 -0.12 1.42
C LEU A 228 -6.28 1.11 0.56
N ARG A 229 -5.62 0.96 -0.59
CA ARG A 229 -5.25 2.08 -1.44
C ARG A 229 -5.70 1.86 -2.88
N ASN A 230 -6.31 2.86 -3.50
CA ASN A 230 -6.77 2.77 -4.88
C ASN A 230 -7.65 1.52 -5.13
N ILE A 231 -8.61 1.29 -4.22
CA ILE A 231 -9.48 0.11 -4.22
C ILE A 231 -10.93 0.55 -4.33
N ASP A 232 -11.70 -0.19 -5.13
CA ASP A 232 -13.15 -0.11 -5.12
C ASP A 232 -13.72 -0.86 -3.91
N ILE A 233 -14.27 -0.14 -2.94
CA ILE A 233 -14.75 -0.74 -1.69
C ILE A 233 -16.15 -1.33 -1.81
N SER A 234 -16.81 -1.17 -2.95
CA SER A 234 -18.21 -1.56 -3.16
C SER A 234 -18.46 -3.08 -3.16
N ALA A 235 -17.41 -3.89 -3.23
CA ALA A 235 -17.57 -5.28 -3.61
C ALA A 235 -17.99 -6.26 -2.48
N GLN A 236 -18.86 -7.19 -2.88
CA GLN A 236 -19.38 -8.28 -2.04
C GLN A 236 -18.35 -9.41 -1.95
N GLY A 237 -17.73 -9.53 -0.79
CA GLY A 237 -16.79 -10.60 -0.46
C GLY A 237 -17.36 -11.54 0.61
N THR A 238 -16.63 -12.61 0.87
CA THR A 238 -17.00 -13.63 1.86
C THR A 238 -17.04 -13.09 3.29
N GLU A 239 -17.98 -13.60 4.10
CA GLU A 239 -18.21 -13.26 5.51
C GLU A 239 -17.09 -13.79 6.43
N HIS A 240 -15.88 -13.24 6.30
CA HIS A 240 -14.79 -13.53 7.23
C HIS A 240 -14.66 -12.39 8.24
N GLY A 241 -14.71 -12.74 9.54
CA GLY A 241 -14.46 -11.81 10.63
C GLY A 241 -12.96 -11.62 10.84
N TYR A 242 -12.40 -10.54 10.32
CA TYR A 242 -11.00 -10.18 10.50
C TYR A 242 -10.76 -9.56 11.89
N ALA A 243 -9.61 -9.90 12.48
CA ALA A 243 -9.26 -9.47 13.83
C ALA A 243 -8.71 -8.04 13.92
N THR A 244 -8.34 -7.43 12.78
CA THR A 244 -7.71 -6.10 12.70
C THR A 244 -8.54 -5.01 13.38
N ARG A 245 -7.85 -4.18 14.16
CA ARG A 245 -8.45 -3.05 14.89
C ARG A 245 -8.29 -1.70 14.19
N HIS A 246 -7.39 -1.59 13.22
CA HIS A 246 -7.06 -0.33 12.55
C HIS A 246 -7.12 -0.48 11.04
N MET A 247 -7.94 0.35 10.38
CA MET A 247 -8.12 0.34 8.93
C MET A 247 -8.05 1.75 8.36
N ILE A 248 -7.34 1.88 7.24
CA ILE A 248 -7.18 3.12 6.49
C ILE A 248 -7.60 2.90 5.05
N PHE A 249 -8.56 3.69 4.59
CA PHE A 249 -8.89 3.86 3.19
C PHE A 249 -8.12 5.06 2.64
N HIS A 250 -7.31 4.86 1.60
CA HIS A 250 -6.49 5.89 0.97
C HIS A 250 -6.80 5.95 -0.52
N SER A 251 -7.41 7.03 -1.00
CA SER A 251 -7.78 7.17 -2.42
C SER A 251 -8.64 6.01 -2.92
N CYS A 252 -9.51 5.49 -2.04
CA CYS A 252 -10.49 4.46 -2.40
C CYS A 252 -11.73 5.12 -2.99
N TRP A 253 -12.55 4.35 -3.69
CA TRP A 253 -13.84 4.80 -4.20
C TRP A 253 -14.89 3.71 -4.01
N ALA A 254 -16.17 4.04 -4.14
CA ALA A 254 -17.25 3.07 -4.20
C ALA A 254 -18.07 3.29 -5.47
N THR A 255 -18.08 2.33 -6.39
CA THR A 255 -18.93 2.41 -7.59
C THR A 255 -20.39 2.08 -7.28
N GLU A 256 -20.64 0.97 -6.59
CA GLU A 256 -22.00 0.50 -6.28
C GLU A 256 -22.08 -0.26 -4.95
N GLY A 257 -22.39 0.41 -3.83
CA GLY A 257 -22.63 -0.33 -2.59
C GLY A 257 -22.45 0.48 -1.33
N SER A 258 -22.83 -0.14 -0.21
CA SER A 258 -22.62 0.44 1.12
C SER A 258 -21.31 -0.08 1.69
N LEU A 259 -20.45 0.83 2.13
CA LEU A 259 -19.25 0.52 2.90
C LEU A 259 -19.54 -0.33 4.16
N SER A 260 -20.78 -0.34 4.65
CA SER A 260 -21.22 -1.23 5.74
C SER A 260 -20.84 -2.69 5.50
N TYR A 261 -20.97 -3.21 4.26
CA TYR A 261 -20.61 -4.60 3.94
C TYR A 261 -19.12 -4.89 4.13
N VAL A 262 -18.26 -3.90 3.96
CA VAL A 262 -16.83 -4.03 4.24
C VAL A 262 -16.62 -4.00 5.74
N LEU A 263 -17.22 -3.05 6.44
CA LEU A 263 -17.04 -2.86 7.88
C LEU A 263 -17.58 -4.03 8.71
N ASP A 264 -18.66 -4.70 8.27
CA ASP A 264 -19.22 -5.89 8.91
C ASP A 264 -18.21 -7.04 9.01
N ARG A 265 -17.18 -7.05 8.14
CA ARG A 265 -16.09 -8.04 8.17
C ARG A 265 -15.03 -7.74 9.22
N PHE A 266 -15.09 -6.57 9.86
CA PHE A 266 -14.14 -6.15 10.89
C PHE A 266 -14.88 -5.87 12.20
N PRO A 267 -15.45 -6.89 12.87
CA PRO A 267 -16.26 -6.72 14.08
C PRO A 267 -15.48 -6.16 15.28
N HIS A 268 -14.14 -6.12 15.19
CA HIS A 268 -13.23 -5.59 16.20
C HIS A 268 -12.56 -4.28 15.78
N LEU A 269 -13.04 -3.64 14.71
CA LEU A 269 -12.49 -2.38 14.23
C LEU A 269 -12.66 -1.29 15.29
N GLU A 270 -11.56 -0.72 15.75
CA GLU A 270 -11.52 0.36 16.74
C GLU A 270 -11.21 1.71 16.07
N THR A 271 -10.39 1.72 15.02
CA THR A 271 -9.98 2.94 14.31
C THR A 271 -10.26 2.82 12.82
N LEU A 272 -10.90 3.86 12.28
CA LEU A 272 -11.16 4.02 10.86
C LEU A 272 -10.66 5.36 10.35
N VAL A 273 -9.83 5.33 9.31
CA VAL A 273 -9.31 6.54 8.65
C VAL A 273 -9.72 6.53 7.19
N PHE A 274 -10.36 7.62 6.74
CA PHE A 274 -10.61 7.90 5.34
C PHE A 274 -9.67 9.01 4.90
N PHE A 275 -8.91 8.77 3.85
CA PHE A 275 -7.98 9.73 3.29
C PHE A 275 -8.21 9.81 1.80
N ASN A 276 -8.64 10.99 1.33
CA ASN A 276 -8.96 11.26 -0.07
C ASN A 276 -9.90 10.20 -0.69
N THR A 277 -10.88 9.73 0.07
CA THR A 277 -11.73 8.59 -0.34
C THR A 277 -13.01 9.10 -0.99
N GLU A 278 -13.27 8.66 -2.22
CA GLU A 278 -14.44 9.06 -3.01
C GLU A 278 -15.62 8.13 -2.76
N VAL A 279 -16.27 8.33 -1.62
CA VAL A 279 -17.48 7.59 -1.28
C VAL A 279 -18.61 8.59 -1.11
N ASP A 280 -19.65 8.41 -1.92
CA ASP A 280 -20.86 9.19 -1.78
C ASP A 280 -21.38 9.03 -0.35
N HIS A 281 -21.60 10.15 0.32
CA HIS A 281 -22.16 10.18 1.67
C HIS A 281 -21.33 9.42 2.72
N LEU A 282 -20.02 9.68 2.85
CA LEU A 282 -19.15 9.08 3.88
C LEU A 282 -19.73 9.09 5.31
N VAL A 283 -20.51 10.10 5.69
CA VAL A 283 -21.13 10.12 7.03
C VAL A 283 -22.31 9.15 7.11
N SER A 284 -23.04 8.96 6.01
CA SER A 284 -24.10 7.94 5.92
C SER A 284 -23.54 6.52 5.95
N THR A 285 -22.30 6.31 5.56
CA THR A 285 -21.73 4.96 5.65
C THR A 285 -21.41 4.55 7.08
N LEU A 286 -21.36 5.51 8.01
CA LEU A 286 -21.25 5.27 9.45
C LEU A 286 -22.61 4.99 10.12
N VAL A 287 -23.66 4.69 9.34
CA VAL A 287 -24.99 4.28 9.84
C VAL A 287 -24.92 2.92 10.56
N ALA A 288 -24.06 2.01 10.08
CA ALA A 288 -23.89 0.68 10.67
C ALA A 288 -22.41 0.34 10.86
N PRO A 289 -21.66 1.08 11.71
CA PRO A 289 -20.29 0.71 11.97
C PRO A 289 -20.24 -0.44 12.99
N PRO A 290 -19.10 -1.12 13.10
CA PRO A 290 -18.86 -2.09 14.16
C PRO A 290 -19.04 -1.43 15.53
N ALA A 291 -19.68 -2.12 16.47
CA ALA A 291 -19.89 -1.60 17.82
C ALA A 291 -18.57 -1.27 18.55
N SER A 292 -17.45 -1.85 18.13
CA SER A 292 -16.12 -1.58 18.67
C SER A 292 -15.50 -0.26 18.23
N LEU A 293 -16.11 0.47 17.28
CA LEU A 293 -15.52 1.65 16.67
C LEU A 293 -15.39 2.79 17.69
N ARG A 294 -14.16 3.28 17.88
CA ARG A 294 -13.78 4.32 18.85
C ARG A 294 -13.30 5.60 18.19
N HIS A 295 -12.57 5.48 17.10
CA HIS A 295 -11.91 6.61 16.45
C HIS A 295 -12.23 6.64 14.95
N VAL A 296 -12.73 7.78 14.48
CA VAL A 296 -12.97 8.04 13.07
C VAL A 296 -12.21 9.29 12.66
N HIS A 297 -11.44 9.17 11.58
CA HIS A 297 -10.73 10.28 10.98
C HIS A 297 -11.10 10.37 9.50
N ILE A 298 -11.53 11.54 9.04
CA ILE A 298 -11.84 11.82 7.64
C ILE A 298 -10.92 12.95 7.20
N LEU A 299 -10.15 12.73 6.13
CA LEU A 299 -9.19 13.66 5.58
C LEU A 299 -9.49 13.85 4.09
N GLU A 300 -10.01 15.01 3.71
CA GLU A 300 -10.51 15.28 2.35
C GLU A 300 -10.08 16.64 1.83
N HIS A 301 -9.98 16.77 0.50
CA HIS A 301 -9.63 18.01 -0.16
C HIS A 301 -10.82 18.95 -0.38
N SER A 302 -12.04 18.41 -0.42
CA SER A 302 -13.26 19.18 -0.60
C SER A 302 -14.39 18.54 0.19
N ILE A 303 -15.31 19.37 0.69
CA ILE A 303 -16.52 18.88 1.33
C ILE A 303 -17.49 18.52 0.22
N LYS A 304 -17.60 17.24 -0.12
CA LYS A 304 -18.58 16.76 -1.09
C LYS A 304 -19.96 16.75 -0.41
N THR A 305 -20.60 17.92 -0.34
CA THR A 305 -21.93 18.15 0.23
C THR A 305 -23.02 17.54 -0.64
N LEU A 306 -23.22 16.23 -0.50
CA LEU A 306 -24.54 15.64 -0.71
C LEU A 306 -24.89 14.98 0.61
N TRP A 307 -25.77 15.61 1.38
CA TRP A 307 -26.37 14.99 2.54
C TRP A 307 -27.73 14.49 2.08
N ALA A 308 -27.82 13.21 1.72
CA ALA A 308 -29.14 12.59 1.69
C ALA A 308 -29.71 12.75 3.10
N GLN A 309 -30.97 13.19 3.21
CA GLN A 309 -31.67 13.16 4.50
C GLN A 309 -31.63 11.72 5.01
N ILE A 310 -30.87 11.48 6.08
CA ILE A 310 -30.86 10.20 6.78
C ILE A 310 -31.97 10.28 7.82
N ASP A 311 -32.99 9.43 7.67
CA ASP A 311 -34.19 9.47 8.51
C ASP A 311 -33.95 8.97 9.94
N ALA A 312 -32.81 8.32 10.21
CA ALA A 312 -32.49 7.71 11.50
C ALA A 312 -31.21 8.27 12.12
N ARG A 313 -31.26 8.49 13.45
CA ARG A 313 -30.06 8.74 14.26
C ARG A 313 -29.36 7.42 14.56
N HIS A 314 -28.03 7.44 14.48
CA HIS A 314 -27.18 6.30 14.74
C HIS A 314 -26.45 6.49 16.06
N VAL A 315 -26.73 5.59 17.00
CA VAL A 315 -26.10 5.63 18.32
C VAL A 315 -24.78 4.91 18.25
N LEU A 316 -23.68 5.64 18.43
CA LEU A 316 -22.32 5.09 18.49
C LEU A 316 -21.80 5.23 19.93
N PRO A 317 -22.20 4.34 20.85
CA PRO A 317 -22.00 4.53 22.29
C PRO A 317 -20.53 4.48 22.70
N HIS A 318 -19.68 3.88 21.88
CA HIS A 318 -18.26 3.70 22.14
C HIS A 318 -17.37 4.64 21.32
N LEU A 319 -17.96 5.52 20.51
CA LEU A 319 -17.18 6.49 19.74
C LEU A 319 -16.59 7.53 20.68
N GLU A 320 -15.26 7.55 20.77
CA GLU A 320 -14.49 8.44 21.63
C GLU A 320 -14.03 9.70 20.86
N SER A 321 -13.73 9.56 19.56
CA SER A 321 -13.31 10.70 18.75
C SER A 321 -13.76 10.62 17.30
N PHE A 322 -14.24 11.74 16.78
CA PHE A 322 -14.53 11.96 15.37
C PHE A 322 -13.78 13.20 14.90
N THR A 323 -12.85 13.04 13.95
CA THR A 323 -12.07 14.14 13.41
C THR A 323 -12.29 14.25 11.91
N TYR A 324 -12.74 15.41 11.46
CA TYR A 324 -12.77 15.76 10.04
C TYR A 324 -11.69 16.81 9.76
N THR A 325 -10.81 16.54 8.80
CA THR A 325 -9.73 17.43 8.40
C THR A 325 -9.90 17.82 6.93
N LEU A 326 -10.15 19.09 6.67
CA LEU A 326 -10.15 19.67 5.33
C LEU A 326 -8.70 20.02 4.93
N LEU A 327 -8.23 19.41 3.85
CA LEU A 327 -6.87 19.51 3.32
C LEU A 327 -6.79 20.53 2.18
N PHE A 328 -5.96 21.55 2.34
CA PHE A 328 -5.73 22.53 1.28
C PHE A 328 -4.59 22.09 0.37
N SER A 329 -4.84 22.08 -0.95
CA SER A 329 -3.76 21.96 -1.94
C SER A 329 -2.94 23.25 -1.90
N GLY A 330 -1.74 23.21 -1.30
CA GLY A 330 -0.86 24.36 -1.14
C GLY A 330 -0.37 25.04 -2.43
N GLU A 331 -0.83 24.58 -3.60
CA GLU A 331 -0.56 25.22 -4.90
C GLU A 331 -1.39 26.50 -5.10
N SER A 332 -2.52 26.64 -4.41
CA SER A 332 -3.29 27.88 -4.36
C SER A 332 -2.76 28.70 -3.20
N GLU A 333 -1.85 29.65 -3.44
CA GLU A 333 -1.56 30.68 -2.42
C GLU A 333 -2.91 31.25 -1.96
N PRO A 334 -3.22 31.26 -0.65
CA PRO A 334 -4.46 31.81 -0.15
C PRO A 334 -4.49 33.27 -0.59
N GLN A 335 -5.29 33.57 -1.61
CA GLN A 335 -5.52 34.94 -2.02
C GLN A 335 -6.16 35.62 -0.82
N ALA A 336 -5.37 36.44 -0.13
CA ALA A 336 -5.63 36.96 1.20
C ALA A 336 -6.79 37.97 1.28
N GLY A 337 -7.73 37.94 0.35
CA GLY A 337 -8.85 38.86 0.30
C GLY A 337 -10.00 38.31 -0.51
N ALA A 338 -10.93 37.62 0.14
CA ALA A 338 -12.31 38.10 0.33
C ALA A 338 -13.36 36.99 0.52
N ASP A 339 -13.03 35.70 0.32
CA ASP A 339 -14.06 34.65 0.28
C ASP A 339 -13.79 33.42 1.18
N ASP A 340 -13.26 33.65 2.39
CA ASP A 340 -13.18 32.63 3.45
C ASP A 340 -14.57 32.31 4.07
N GLY A 341 -15.64 32.90 3.52
CA GLY A 341 -17.00 32.76 4.00
C GLY A 341 -17.62 31.41 3.65
N SER A 342 -17.56 31.00 2.38
CA SER A 342 -18.25 29.79 1.89
C SER A 342 -17.81 28.53 2.64
N GLU A 343 -16.49 28.28 2.70
CA GLU A 343 -15.94 27.08 3.35
C GLU A 343 -16.21 27.05 4.86
N ARG A 344 -16.38 28.22 5.50
CA ARG A 344 -16.67 28.27 6.93
C ARG A 344 -18.11 27.87 7.19
N HIS A 345 -19.02 28.26 6.30
CA HIS A 345 -20.39 27.80 6.31
C HIS A 345 -20.46 26.29 6.06
N GLU A 346 -19.73 25.77 5.08
CA GLU A 346 -19.71 24.34 4.77
C GLU A 346 -19.23 23.46 5.94
N LEU A 347 -18.21 23.88 6.69
CA LEU A 347 -17.76 23.15 7.88
C LEU A 347 -18.80 23.18 9.02
N VAL A 348 -19.52 24.30 9.18
CA VAL A 348 -20.60 24.40 10.17
C VAL A 348 -21.77 23.51 9.77
N ASP A 349 -22.12 23.47 8.48
CA ASP A 349 -23.18 22.63 7.94
C ASP A 349 -22.80 21.14 8.08
N LEU A 350 -21.55 20.79 7.79
CA LEU A 350 -20.97 19.47 8.04
C LEU A 350 -21.06 19.09 9.52
N GLN A 351 -20.67 19.99 10.41
CA GLN A 351 -20.74 19.74 11.85
C GLN A 351 -22.18 19.47 12.29
N GLN A 352 -23.12 20.32 11.90
CA GLN A 352 -24.54 20.15 12.24
C GLN A 352 -25.10 18.85 11.67
N ALA A 353 -24.73 18.50 10.45
CA ALA A 353 -25.17 17.27 9.82
C ALA A 353 -24.62 16.02 10.54
N VAL A 354 -23.32 15.99 10.86
CA VAL A 354 -22.70 14.91 11.65
C VAL A 354 -23.37 14.77 13.01
N GLU A 355 -23.54 15.87 13.76
CA GLU A 355 -24.18 15.86 15.08
C GLU A 355 -25.69 15.50 15.01
N SER A 356 -26.34 15.72 13.86
CA SER A 356 -27.73 15.32 13.65
C SER A 356 -27.89 13.82 13.36
N ILE A 357 -26.87 13.19 12.76
CA ILE A 357 -26.86 11.79 12.33
C ILE A 357 -26.26 10.89 13.41
N ILE A 358 -25.19 11.32 14.06
CA ILE A 358 -24.41 10.53 15.02
C ILE A 358 -24.74 10.96 16.44
N ASP A 359 -25.36 10.06 17.20
CA ASP A 359 -25.53 10.18 18.65
C ASP A 359 -24.39 9.45 19.37
N ALA A 360 -23.37 10.21 19.77
CA ALA A 360 -22.19 9.70 20.47
C ALA A 360 -21.90 10.57 21.70
N PRO A 361 -22.50 10.26 22.88
CA PRO A 361 -22.51 11.15 24.04
C PRO A 361 -21.12 11.40 24.66
N HIS A 362 -20.15 10.55 24.35
CA HIS A 362 -18.77 10.64 24.84
C HIS A 362 -17.76 11.04 23.76
N CYS A 363 -18.22 11.31 22.53
CA CYS A 363 -17.35 11.61 21.42
C CYS A 363 -16.86 13.06 21.47
N SER A 364 -15.56 13.25 21.26
CA SER A 364 -15.03 14.56 20.90
C SER A 364 -15.09 14.75 19.38
N PHE A 365 -15.90 15.69 18.92
CA PHE A 365 -15.93 16.11 17.51
C PHE A 365 -14.89 17.21 17.27
N LYS A 366 -14.06 17.04 16.23
CA LYS A 366 -13.04 18.00 15.82
C LYS A 366 -13.13 18.24 14.31
N TYR A 367 -13.21 19.51 13.93
CA TYR A 367 -13.20 19.94 12.53
C TYR A 367 -11.97 20.82 12.34
N VAL A 368 -11.03 20.35 11.54
CA VAL A 368 -9.69 20.94 11.39
C VAL A 368 -9.49 21.36 9.95
N ARG A 369 -8.93 22.55 9.75
CA ARG A 369 -8.37 22.97 8.46
C ARG A 369 -6.87 22.75 8.51
N SER A 370 -6.32 22.05 7.53
CA SER A 370 -4.88 21.77 7.47
C SER A 370 -4.28 22.29 6.17
N ILE A 371 -3.25 23.12 6.31
CA ILE A 371 -2.35 23.54 5.23
C ILE A 371 -1.16 22.60 5.06
N ARG A 372 -1.08 21.54 5.87
CA ARG A 372 -0.01 20.55 5.77
C ARG A 372 -0.17 19.73 4.50
N SER A 373 0.90 19.09 4.07
CA SER A 373 0.79 18.11 3.00
C SER A 373 -0.22 17.02 3.40
N PRO A 374 -0.94 16.43 2.43
CA PRO A 374 -1.87 15.33 2.70
C PRO A 374 -1.21 14.18 3.48
N GLU A 375 0.05 13.87 3.18
CA GLU A 375 0.84 12.85 3.85
C GLU A 375 1.15 13.20 5.31
N ASP A 376 1.52 14.45 5.60
CA ASP A 376 1.76 14.91 6.96
C ASP A 376 0.48 14.89 7.80
N ALA A 377 -0.65 15.28 7.21
CA ALA A 377 -1.94 15.24 7.88
C ALA A 377 -2.38 13.80 8.19
N LEU A 378 -2.13 12.86 7.27
CA LEU A 378 -2.34 11.44 7.53
C LEU A 378 -1.42 10.95 8.65
N ALA A 379 -0.13 11.33 8.63
CA ALA A 379 0.81 10.97 9.68
C ALA A 379 0.37 11.48 11.05
N ASP A 380 -0.14 12.71 11.14
CA ASP A 380 -0.72 13.26 12.38
C ASP A 380 -1.93 12.46 12.85
N ALA A 381 -2.84 12.10 11.93
CA ALA A 381 -4.01 11.28 12.24
C ALA A 381 -3.58 9.91 12.81
N LEU A 382 -2.60 9.26 12.18
CA LEU A 382 -2.06 7.98 12.65
C LEU A 382 -1.32 8.10 13.99
N ALA A 383 -0.61 9.20 14.23
CA ALA A 383 0.05 9.46 15.50
C ALA A 383 -0.94 9.66 16.65
N ALA A 384 -2.11 10.27 16.37
CA ALA A 384 -3.17 10.46 17.36
C ALA A 384 -3.77 9.13 17.84
N VAL A 385 -3.78 8.12 16.97
CA VAL A 385 -4.34 6.78 17.22
C VAL A 385 -3.44 5.93 18.14
N LYS A 386 -2.19 6.37 18.43
CA LYS A 386 -1.20 5.62 19.21
C LYS A 386 -1.07 4.17 18.72
N LEU A 387 -0.83 4.01 17.43
CA LEU A 387 -0.56 2.69 16.86
C LEU A 387 0.54 1.97 17.68
N PRO A 388 0.41 0.66 17.93
CA PRO A 388 1.39 -0.09 18.71
C PRO A 388 2.79 0.10 18.13
N SER A 389 3.72 0.66 18.94
CA SER A 389 5.08 1.03 18.53
C SER A 389 6.05 -0.14 18.43
#